data_AF-A0AAU4SGX4-F1
#
_entry.id   AF-A0AAU4SGX4-F1
#
_cell.length_a   1.000
_cell.length_b   1.000
_cell.length_c   1.000
_cell.angle_alpha   90.00
_cell.angle_beta   90.00
_cell.angle_gamma   90.00
#
_symmetry.space_group_name_H-M   'P 1'
#
loop_
_entity.id
_entity.type
_entity.pdbx_description
1 polymer ?
#
loop_
_entity_poly.entity_id
_entity_poly.type
_entity_poly.pdbx_seq_one_letter_code
_entity_poly.pdbx_strand_id
1 'polypeptide(L)'
;MAALAAYSVNPGGTGSAVHAHAVRSEAVHAHSESPDRAALAAYNVNPNSTGAAAFAKKEGETGHAGFFAGDVHVTSDLSVQGDVVVTGDMVLPGADYAEEMTAGPGEVSPGTVVVIDEAGQVQPCTDEYDSRVAGVVSGGNNVRSGLVLDRQEEGVPVALMGKVWVLADAGDHSIRAGDMLTTSARSGHGQRVTEPSPAFGAIIGKALTDLSSGRGMVRILVTAS
;
A
#
# COMPACT_ATOMS: atom_id res chain seq x y z
N MET A 1 -25.73 -26.01 25.48
CA MET A 1 -27.08 -26.44 25.07
C MET A 1 -27.77 -25.22 24.48
N ALA A 2 -28.19 -25.23 23.21
CA ALA A 2 -28.96 -24.13 22.63
C ALA A 2 -30.43 -24.26 23.06
N ALA A 3 -31.04 -23.17 23.54
CA ALA A 3 -32.42 -23.19 24.00
C ALA A 3 -33.45 -23.09 22.85
N LEU A 4 -33.03 -22.63 21.67
CA LEU A 4 -33.83 -22.53 20.45
C LEU A 4 -32.90 -22.55 19.23
N ALA A 5 -33.23 -23.35 18.21
CA ALA A 5 -32.53 -23.39 16.94
C ALA A 5 -33.55 -23.29 15.80
N ALA A 6 -33.35 -22.34 14.88
CA ALA A 6 -34.05 -22.28 13.61
C ALA A 6 -33.07 -22.70 12.51
N TYR A 7 -33.47 -23.67 11.68
CA TYR A 7 -32.64 -24.24 10.62
C TYR A 7 -33.51 -24.40 9.36
N SER A 8 -32.97 -23.99 8.21
CA SER A 8 -33.65 -24.12 6.92
C SER A 8 -32.66 -24.63 5.88
N VAL A 9 -33.10 -25.63 5.10
CA VAL A 9 -32.39 -26.14 3.92
C VAL A 9 -33.34 -25.92 2.75
N ASN A 10 -32.98 -25.01 1.85
CA ASN A 10 -33.83 -24.67 0.71
C ASN A 10 -33.01 -24.74 -0.59
N PRO A 11 -32.80 -25.96 -1.14
CA PRO A 11 -31.88 -26.17 -2.27
C PRO A 11 -32.35 -25.56 -3.59
N GLY A 12 -33.59 -25.06 -3.67
CA GLY A 12 -34.14 -24.38 -4.85
C GLY A 12 -35.03 -23.18 -4.54
N GLY A 13 -35.04 -22.68 -3.29
CA GLY A 13 -35.94 -21.60 -2.85
C GLY A 13 -35.18 -20.33 -2.45
N THR A 14 -35.83 -19.18 -2.64
CA THR A 14 -35.40 -17.89 -2.06
C THR A 14 -36.11 -17.67 -0.73
N GLY A 15 -35.46 -17.00 0.23
CA GLY A 15 -36.08 -16.63 1.51
C GLY A 15 -35.13 -16.69 2.70
N SER A 16 -35.60 -16.21 3.85
CA SER A 16 -34.85 -16.24 5.11
C SER A 16 -35.35 -17.37 6.02
N ALA A 17 -34.43 -18.04 6.73
CA ALA A 17 -34.79 -19.01 7.75
C ALA A 17 -35.41 -18.34 8.99
N VAL A 18 -34.97 -17.11 9.29
CA VAL A 18 -35.46 -16.26 10.37
C VAL A 18 -35.63 -14.85 9.82
N HIS A 19 -36.80 -14.26 10.04
CA HIS A 19 -37.08 -12.85 9.71
C HIS A 19 -37.60 -12.15 10.97
N ALA A 20 -36.91 -11.08 11.37
CA ALA A 20 -37.29 -10.27 12.53
C ALA A 20 -37.47 -8.81 12.09
N HIS A 21 -38.53 -8.17 12.57
CA HIS A 21 -38.87 -6.78 12.25
C HIS A 21 -39.39 -6.06 13.51
N ALA A 22 -38.93 -4.83 13.72
CA ALA A 22 -39.35 -3.97 14.82
C ALA A 22 -39.38 -2.51 14.35
N VAL A 23 -40.31 -1.71 14.91
CA VAL A 23 -40.50 -0.29 14.52
C VAL A 23 -39.88 0.68 15.53
N ARG A 24 -39.82 0.32 16.81
CA ARG A 24 -39.38 1.20 17.91
C ARG A 24 -38.44 0.52 18.91
N SER A 25 -37.86 -0.61 18.53
CA SER A 25 -36.95 -1.40 19.34
C SER A 25 -35.95 -2.10 18.42
N GLU A 26 -34.95 -2.72 19.02
CA GLU A 26 -34.10 -3.68 18.31
C GLU A 26 -34.92 -4.91 17.88
N ALA A 27 -34.70 -5.39 16.65
CA ALA A 27 -35.32 -6.61 16.16
C ALA A 27 -34.57 -7.86 16.64
N VAL A 28 -33.26 -7.75 16.84
CA VAL A 28 -32.38 -8.81 17.35
C VAL A 28 -31.41 -8.18 18.35
N HIS A 29 -31.36 -8.75 19.55
CA HIS A 29 -30.39 -8.42 20.59
C HIS A 29 -29.51 -9.64 20.86
N ALA A 30 -28.19 -9.48 20.85
CA ALA A 30 -27.24 -10.55 21.14
C ALA A 30 -26.27 -10.10 22.24
N HIS A 31 -26.15 -10.92 23.28
CA HIS A 31 -25.26 -10.68 24.41
C HIS A 31 -24.59 -12.00 24.80
N SER A 32 -23.29 -11.95 25.15
CA SER A 32 -22.52 -13.11 25.57
C SER A 32 -21.49 -12.68 26.61
N GLU A 33 -21.37 -13.46 27.68
CA GLU A 33 -20.30 -13.33 28.68
C GLU A 33 -19.20 -14.38 28.45
N SER A 34 -19.23 -15.08 27.31
CA SER A 34 -18.22 -16.08 26.99
C SER A 34 -16.84 -15.43 26.80
N PRO A 35 -15.78 -15.99 27.38
CA PRO A 35 -14.42 -15.46 27.22
C PRO A 35 -13.79 -15.80 25.86
N ASP A 36 -14.39 -16.73 25.10
CA ASP A 36 -13.78 -17.37 23.93
C ASP A 36 -14.73 -17.52 22.72
N ARG A 37 -15.99 -17.09 22.84
CA ARG A 37 -17.00 -17.17 21.77
C ARG A 37 -17.59 -15.81 21.46
N ALA A 38 -17.74 -15.54 20.17
CA ALA A 38 -18.46 -14.37 19.69
C ALA A 38 -19.93 -14.42 20.11
N ALA A 39 -20.50 -13.27 20.47
CA ALA A 39 -21.94 -13.14 20.72
C ALA A 39 -22.79 -13.38 19.46
N LEU A 40 -22.24 -13.02 18.29
CA LEU A 40 -22.82 -13.26 16.98
C LEU A 40 -21.72 -13.72 16.02
N ALA A 41 -21.98 -14.77 15.26
CA ALA A 41 -21.09 -15.24 14.21
C ALA A 41 -21.89 -15.45 12.92
N ALA A 42 -21.34 -15.00 11.80
CA ALA A 42 -21.96 -15.08 10.49
C ALA A 42 -20.98 -15.70 9.49
N TYR A 43 -21.44 -16.71 8.76
CA TYR A 43 -20.60 -17.46 7.83
C TYR A 43 -21.34 -17.68 6.52
N ASN A 44 -20.66 -17.42 5.40
CA ASN A 44 -21.05 -17.92 4.10
C ASN A 44 -19.99 -18.95 3.66
N VAL A 45 -20.33 -20.23 3.72
CA VAL A 45 -19.39 -21.34 3.48
C VAL A 45 -19.49 -21.90 2.06
N ASN A 46 -20.33 -21.32 1.21
CA ASN A 46 -20.43 -21.74 -0.18
C ASN A 46 -19.28 -21.10 -0.98
N PRO A 47 -18.30 -21.89 -1.47
CA PRO A 47 -17.11 -21.36 -2.14
C PRO A 47 -17.41 -20.62 -3.44
N ASN A 48 -18.61 -20.81 -4.01
CA ASN A 48 -19.05 -20.18 -5.24
C ASN A 48 -20.00 -18.99 -4.99
N SER A 49 -20.27 -18.64 -3.73
CA SER A 49 -21.17 -17.52 -3.42
C SER A 49 -20.45 -16.19 -3.51
N THR A 50 -21.12 -15.20 -4.11
CA THR A 50 -20.69 -13.80 -4.09
C THR A 50 -21.33 -12.99 -2.96
N GLY A 51 -22.20 -13.62 -2.15
CA GLY A 51 -22.93 -12.95 -1.07
C GLY A 51 -22.08 -12.73 0.17
N ALA A 52 -22.21 -11.58 0.82
CA ALA A 52 -21.54 -11.29 2.08
C ALA A 52 -22.07 -12.21 3.20
N ALA A 53 -21.20 -12.64 4.11
CA ALA A 53 -21.61 -13.36 5.32
C ALA A 53 -22.45 -12.49 6.25
N ALA A 54 -22.17 -11.18 6.29
CA ALA A 54 -22.96 -10.17 6.98
C ALA A 54 -23.20 -8.97 6.06
N PHE A 55 -24.42 -8.46 6.07
CA PHE A 55 -24.81 -7.26 5.32
C PHE A 55 -25.60 -6.34 6.26
N ALA A 56 -25.19 -5.08 6.34
CA ALA A 56 -25.89 -4.06 7.09
C ALA A 56 -26.16 -2.87 6.15
N LYS A 57 -27.40 -2.38 6.16
CA LYS A 57 -27.81 -1.21 5.39
C LYS A 57 -28.63 -0.31 6.28
N LYS A 58 -28.34 0.98 6.21
CA LYS A 58 -29.19 2.03 6.76
C LYS A 58 -29.73 2.85 5.59
N GLU A 59 -31.03 3.08 5.56
CA GLU A 59 -31.70 3.89 4.53
C GLU A 59 -31.85 5.35 4.97
N GLY A 60 -31.90 6.27 4.00
CA GLY A 60 -31.95 7.73 4.24
C GLY A 60 -30.57 8.39 4.35
N GLU A 61 -30.53 9.69 4.59
CA GLU A 61 -29.31 10.51 4.48
C GLU A 61 -28.48 10.62 5.78
N THR A 62 -29.09 10.45 6.96
CA THR A 62 -28.41 10.63 8.27
C THR A 62 -28.32 9.38 9.13
N GLY A 63 -27.15 9.01 9.65
CA GLY A 63 -26.92 7.82 10.49
C GLY A 63 -25.99 6.77 9.85
N HIS A 64 -25.71 5.69 10.57
CA HIS A 64 -24.68 4.70 10.22
C HIS A 64 -25.26 3.31 10.00
N ALA A 65 -24.66 2.52 9.11
CA ALA A 65 -25.01 1.11 8.95
C ALA A 65 -24.53 0.24 10.13
N GLY A 66 -23.53 0.71 10.87
CA GLY A 66 -23.02 0.04 12.08
C GLY A 66 -22.17 0.97 12.94
N PHE A 67 -22.03 0.61 14.22
CA PHE A 67 -21.11 1.23 15.17
C PHE A 67 -20.25 0.14 15.79
N PHE A 68 -18.95 0.39 15.91
CA PHE A 68 -18.00 -0.53 16.54
C PHE A 68 -17.28 0.22 17.65
N ALA A 69 -17.48 -0.20 18.89
CA ALA A 69 -16.73 0.28 20.05
C ALA A 69 -15.72 -0.80 20.44
N GLY A 70 -14.44 -0.53 20.22
CA GLY A 70 -13.34 -1.49 20.31
C GLY A 70 -12.66 -1.73 18.97
N ASP A 71 -11.75 -2.71 18.93
CA ASP A 71 -10.94 -3.00 17.74
C ASP A 71 -11.72 -3.81 16.69
N VAL A 72 -11.51 -3.45 15.42
CA VAL A 72 -11.99 -4.22 14.26
C VAL A 72 -10.78 -4.81 13.55
N HIS A 73 -10.73 -6.14 13.45
CA HIS A 73 -9.64 -6.85 12.78
C HIS A 73 -10.10 -7.40 11.43
N VAL A 74 -9.43 -6.97 10.35
CA VAL A 74 -9.67 -7.43 8.97
C VAL A 74 -8.44 -8.25 8.53
N THR A 75 -8.65 -9.50 8.15
CA THR A 75 -7.58 -10.45 7.79
C THR A 75 -7.21 -10.42 6.30
N SER A 76 -7.94 -9.66 5.50
CA SER A 76 -7.78 -9.53 4.06
C SER A 76 -7.97 -8.06 3.69
N ASP A 77 -8.60 -7.75 2.56
CA ASP A 77 -8.74 -6.38 2.09
C ASP A 77 -9.96 -5.67 2.72
N LEU A 78 -9.80 -4.37 2.99
CA LEU A 78 -10.88 -3.46 3.34
C LEU A 78 -11.12 -2.52 2.14
N SER A 79 -12.29 -2.64 1.50
CA SER A 79 -12.73 -1.72 0.45
C SER A 79 -13.76 -0.74 1.02
N VAL A 80 -13.55 0.55 0.79
CA VAL A 80 -14.45 1.63 1.25
C VAL A 80 -14.87 2.46 0.05
N GLN A 81 -16.18 2.57 -0.17
CA GLN A 81 -16.72 3.55 -1.11
C GLN A 81 -17.03 4.84 -0.35
N GLY A 82 -16.23 5.88 -0.62
CA GLY A 82 -16.28 7.16 0.09
C GLY A 82 -15.01 7.41 0.89
N ASP A 83 -15.10 8.30 1.87
CA ASP A 83 -13.94 8.76 2.62
C ASP A 83 -13.68 7.94 3.88
N VAL A 84 -12.39 7.82 4.23
CA VAL A 84 -11.96 7.29 5.53
C VAL A 84 -11.45 8.45 6.37
N VAL A 85 -12.12 8.73 7.49
CA VAL A 85 -11.70 9.75 8.45
C VAL A 85 -11.03 9.08 9.64
N VAL A 86 -9.75 9.34 9.84
CA VAL A 86 -8.96 8.86 10.98
C VAL A 86 -8.66 10.04 11.90
N THR A 87 -9.13 9.98 13.15
CA THR A 87 -8.91 11.06 14.13
C THR A 87 -7.61 10.92 14.91
N GLY A 88 -6.94 9.77 14.81
CA GLY A 88 -5.59 9.52 15.32
C GLY A 88 -4.60 9.29 14.17
N ASP A 89 -3.63 8.42 14.39
CA ASP A 89 -2.61 8.10 13.39
C ASP A 89 -3.02 6.93 12.48
N MET A 90 -2.64 7.03 11.20
CA MET A 90 -2.65 5.90 10.28
C MET A 90 -1.30 5.18 10.32
N VAL A 91 -1.26 3.97 10.88
CA VAL A 91 -0.03 3.17 10.97
C VAL A 91 0.04 2.19 9.81
N LEU A 92 0.91 2.49 8.85
CA LEU A 92 1.18 1.64 7.68
C LEU A 92 2.56 0.98 7.85
N PRO A 93 2.68 -0.37 7.91
CA PRO A 93 3.95 -1.04 8.19
C PRO A 93 4.91 -1.09 7.00
N GLY A 94 4.47 -0.69 5.81
CA GLY A 94 5.35 -0.57 4.64
C GLY A 94 6.31 0.61 4.73
N ALA A 95 7.29 0.67 3.85
CA ALA A 95 8.48 1.51 4.07
C ALA A 95 8.43 2.91 3.44
N ASP A 96 7.79 3.02 2.28
CA ASP A 96 7.75 4.21 1.44
C ASP A 96 6.31 4.58 1.04
N TYR A 97 6.16 5.82 0.58
CA TYR A 97 4.99 6.31 -0.12
C TYR A 97 5.34 6.35 -1.61
N ALA A 98 4.57 5.60 -2.40
CA ALA A 98 4.75 5.48 -3.83
C ALA A 98 3.50 5.94 -4.59
N GLU A 99 3.73 6.42 -5.80
CA GLU A 99 2.67 6.65 -6.79
C GLU A 99 2.92 5.73 -7.98
N GLU A 100 1.86 5.13 -8.51
CA GLU A 100 1.93 4.27 -9.69
C GLU A 100 2.08 5.14 -10.94
N MET A 101 3.20 4.96 -11.63
CA MET A 101 3.57 5.73 -12.82
C MET A 101 3.48 4.83 -14.05
N THR A 102 3.14 5.39 -15.20
CA THR A 102 3.21 4.68 -16.47
C THR A 102 4.67 4.43 -16.85
N ALA A 103 5.03 3.16 -17.08
CA ALA A 103 6.37 2.79 -17.51
C ALA A 103 6.59 3.12 -19.00
N GLY A 104 7.73 3.76 -19.28
CA GLY A 104 8.23 4.00 -20.63
C GLY A 104 9.15 2.86 -21.11
N PRO A 105 9.98 3.11 -22.13
CA PRO A 105 10.92 2.12 -22.65
C PRO A 105 11.97 1.69 -21.61
N GLY A 106 12.34 0.41 -21.65
CA GLY A 106 13.40 -0.14 -20.81
C GLY A 106 12.88 -1.01 -19.66
N GLU A 107 13.79 -1.73 -19.02
CA GLU A 107 13.45 -2.62 -17.91
C GLU A 107 13.41 -1.83 -16.59
N VAL A 108 12.22 -1.72 -16.03
CA VAL A 108 11.97 -1.04 -14.75
C VAL A 108 11.67 -2.10 -13.71
N SER A 109 12.60 -2.29 -12.76
CA SER A 109 12.48 -3.30 -11.71
C SER A 109 12.64 -2.64 -10.32
N PRO A 110 12.22 -3.30 -9.23
CA PRO A 110 12.36 -2.73 -7.91
C PRO A 110 13.80 -2.29 -7.58
N GLY A 111 13.93 -1.02 -7.20
CA GLY A 111 15.20 -0.35 -6.92
C GLY A 111 15.81 0.41 -8.09
N THR A 112 15.25 0.31 -9.29
CA THR A 112 15.65 1.13 -10.45
C THR A 112 15.41 2.61 -10.15
N VAL A 113 16.44 3.44 -10.33
CA VAL A 113 16.31 4.90 -10.37
C VAL A 113 15.76 5.31 -11.73
N VAL A 114 14.66 6.07 -11.71
CA VAL A 114 13.92 6.43 -12.93
C VAL A 114 13.88 7.94 -13.16
N VAL A 115 13.82 8.33 -14.43
CA VAL A 115 13.65 9.70 -14.91
C VAL A 115 12.37 9.81 -15.71
N ILE A 116 11.80 11.01 -15.74
CA ILE A 116 10.64 11.36 -16.56
C ILE A 116 11.10 11.59 -18.00
N ASP A 117 10.47 10.91 -18.95
CA ASP A 117 10.71 11.10 -20.38
C ASP A 117 9.83 12.23 -20.98
N GLU A 118 9.97 12.48 -22.28
CA GLU A 118 9.21 13.54 -22.98
C GLU A 118 7.70 13.28 -23.04
N ALA A 119 7.27 12.02 -22.90
CA ALA A 119 5.87 11.63 -22.88
C ALA A 119 5.27 11.68 -21.46
N GLY A 120 6.08 11.98 -20.44
CA GLY A 120 5.67 11.97 -19.03
C GLY A 120 5.65 10.57 -18.41
N GLN A 121 6.26 9.57 -19.06
CA GLN A 121 6.43 8.22 -18.54
C GLN A 121 7.74 8.13 -17.76
N VAL A 122 7.89 7.06 -16.97
CA VAL A 122 9.14 6.79 -16.24
C VAL A 122 9.97 5.72 -16.92
N GLN A 123 11.27 5.98 -17.07
CA GLN A 123 12.24 5.05 -17.64
C GLN A 123 13.53 5.03 -16.82
N PRO A 124 14.38 3.99 -16.91
CA PRO A 124 15.64 3.95 -16.18
C PRO A 124 16.53 5.16 -16.51
N CYS A 125 17.15 5.78 -15.50
CA CYS A 125 18.12 6.85 -15.75
C CYS A 125 19.32 6.34 -16.54
N THR A 126 19.89 7.14 -17.44
CA THR A 126 21.11 6.78 -18.21
C THR A 126 22.20 7.84 -18.16
N ASP A 127 21.91 9.00 -17.56
CA ASP A 127 22.79 10.14 -17.47
C ASP A 127 23.06 10.48 -16.00
N GLU A 128 24.27 10.93 -15.71
CA GLU A 128 24.64 11.43 -14.39
C GLU A 128 23.96 12.78 -14.13
N TYR A 129 23.53 13.02 -12.90
CA TYR A 129 22.94 14.30 -12.49
C TYR A 129 21.74 14.75 -13.36
N ASP A 130 20.90 13.80 -13.77
CA ASP A 130 19.70 14.10 -14.56
C ASP A 130 18.62 14.71 -13.67
N SER A 131 18.30 15.98 -13.94
CA SER A 131 17.28 16.72 -13.18
C SER A 131 15.85 16.26 -13.45
N ARG A 132 15.63 15.34 -14.39
CA ARG A 132 14.33 14.71 -14.66
C ARG A 132 14.07 13.52 -13.75
N VAL A 133 14.93 13.26 -12.77
CA VAL A 133 14.75 12.13 -11.86
C VAL A 133 13.39 12.20 -11.17
N ALA A 134 12.61 11.12 -11.31
CA ALA A 134 11.28 11.03 -10.71
C ALA A 134 11.34 10.39 -9.32
N GLY A 135 12.28 9.48 -9.12
CA GLY A 135 12.42 8.73 -7.88
C GLY A 135 12.99 7.34 -8.12
N VAL A 136 12.57 6.40 -7.28
CA VAL A 136 13.07 5.01 -7.26
C VAL A 136 11.90 4.07 -7.26
N VAL A 137 11.95 3.03 -8.08
CA VAL A 137 10.89 2.01 -8.13
C VAL A 137 10.87 1.23 -6.81
N SER A 138 9.72 1.18 -6.15
CA SER A 138 9.55 0.55 -4.84
C SER A 138 9.57 -0.98 -4.91
N GLY A 139 9.75 -1.65 -3.77
CA GLY A 139 9.77 -3.12 -3.69
C GLY A 139 11.15 -3.75 -3.56
N GLY A 140 12.23 -2.96 -3.66
CA GLY A 140 13.60 -3.48 -3.56
C GLY A 140 13.85 -4.24 -2.25
N ASN A 141 14.62 -5.32 -2.30
CA ASN A 141 14.84 -6.25 -1.18
C ASN A 141 13.54 -6.80 -0.53
N ASN A 142 12.48 -6.99 -1.33
CA ASN A 142 11.18 -7.49 -0.88
C ASN A 142 10.51 -6.61 0.19
N VAL A 143 10.81 -5.31 0.19
CA VAL A 143 10.18 -4.35 1.11
C VAL A 143 9.04 -3.64 0.38
N ARG A 144 7.80 -3.90 0.82
CA ARG A 144 6.60 -3.28 0.24
C ARG A 144 6.43 -1.82 0.64
N SER A 145 5.81 -1.04 -0.24
CA SER A 145 5.34 0.31 0.08
C SER A 145 4.28 0.30 1.17
N GLY A 146 4.27 1.37 1.97
CA GLY A 146 3.25 1.62 2.99
C GLY A 146 1.95 2.10 2.37
N LEU A 147 2.06 3.00 1.39
CA LEU A 147 0.96 3.57 0.64
C LEU A 147 1.33 3.62 -0.84
N VAL A 148 0.39 3.22 -1.70
CA VAL A 148 0.50 3.31 -3.15
C VAL A 148 -0.70 4.11 -3.65
N LEU A 149 -0.46 5.24 -4.31
CA LEU A 149 -1.50 6.07 -4.93
C LEU A 149 -1.61 5.82 -6.44
N ASP A 150 -2.74 6.28 -7.00
CA ASP A 150 -3.06 6.22 -8.43
C ASP A 150 -2.91 4.82 -9.06
N ARG A 151 -3.37 3.77 -8.37
CA ARG A 151 -3.12 2.39 -8.80
C ARG A 151 -3.59 2.12 -10.24
N GLN A 152 -2.65 1.74 -11.11
CA GLN A 152 -2.87 1.40 -12.52
C GLN A 152 -2.68 -0.12 -12.73
N GLU A 153 -3.24 -0.69 -13.80
CA GLU A 153 -3.09 -2.14 -14.10
C GLU A 153 -1.65 -2.54 -14.45
N GLU A 154 -0.95 -1.68 -15.20
CA GLU A 154 0.43 -1.91 -15.68
C GLU A 154 1.39 -0.81 -15.18
N GLY A 155 1.06 -0.18 -14.05
CA GLY A 155 1.90 0.84 -13.44
C GLY A 155 3.17 0.27 -12.81
N VAL A 156 4.14 1.15 -12.58
CA VAL A 156 5.27 0.90 -11.68
C VAL A 156 5.20 1.83 -10.47
N PRO A 157 5.25 1.30 -9.23
CA PRO A 157 5.22 2.14 -8.03
C PRO A 157 6.56 2.85 -7.86
N VAL A 158 6.56 4.18 -7.95
CA VAL A 158 7.75 5.02 -7.75
C VAL A 158 7.68 5.69 -6.39
N ALA A 159 8.65 5.41 -5.52
CA ALA A 159 8.79 6.03 -4.21
C ALA A 159 9.10 7.53 -4.35
N LEU A 160 8.21 8.36 -3.81
CA LEU A 160 8.36 9.81 -3.76
C LEU A 160 8.87 10.29 -2.39
N MET A 161 8.65 9.50 -1.35
CA MET A 161 9.20 9.73 -0.01
C MET A 161 9.30 8.45 0.82
N GLY A 162 10.09 8.48 1.89
CA GLY A 162 10.25 7.36 2.81
C GLY A 162 11.51 6.54 2.55
N LYS A 163 11.53 5.29 3.01
CA LYS A 163 12.73 4.44 2.93
C LYS A 163 12.61 3.45 1.79
N VAL A 164 13.46 3.57 0.78
CA VAL A 164 13.48 2.68 -0.39
C VAL A 164 14.87 2.07 -0.58
N TRP A 165 14.94 0.91 -1.23
CA TRP A 165 16.20 0.32 -1.66
C TRP A 165 16.47 0.69 -3.11
N VAL A 166 17.70 1.12 -3.39
CA VAL A 166 18.16 1.63 -4.69
C VAL A 166 19.24 0.71 -5.24
N LEU A 167 19.16 0.40 -6.52
CA LEU A 167 20.29 -0.12 -7.30
C LEU A 167 21.34 0.98 -7.38
N ALA A 168 22.50 0.75 -6.77
CA ALA A 168 23.55 1.76 -6.67
C ALA A 168 24.84 1.29 -7.36
N ASP A 169 25.54 2.25 -7.97
CA ASP A 169 26.89 2.09 -8.49
C ASP A 169 27.88 2.87 -7.61
N ALA A 170 28.77 2.13 -6.95
CA ALA A 170 29.90 2.60 -6.17
C ALA A 170 31.22 2.22 -6.84
N GLY A 171 31.25 2.09 -8.17
CA GLY A 171 32.45 1.78 -8.95
C GLY A 171 33.56 2.81 -8.75
N ASP A 172 33.22 4.09 -8.88
CA ASP A 172 34.20 5.19 -8.77
C ASP A 172 34.28 5.75 -7.34
N HIS A 173 33.17 5.68 -6.60
CA HIS A 173 33.05 6.29 -5.29
C HIS A 173 32.24 5.42 -4.33
N SER A 174 32.84 5.04 -3.20
CA SER A 174 32.12 4.37 -2.11
C SER A 174 30.96 5.22 -1.61
N ILE A 175 29.83 4.59 -1.33
CA ILE A 175 28.65 5.21 -0.71
C ILE A 175 28.67 4.90 0.78
N ARG A 176 28.47 5.91 1.63
CA ARG A 176 28.36 5.78 3.08
C ARG A 176 27.03 6.34 3.57
N ALA A 177 26.55 5.86 4.70
CA ALA A 177 25.37 6.42 5.36
C ALA A 177 25.50 7.95 5.53
N GLY A 178 24.47 8.67 5.11
CA GLY A 178 24.41 10.13 5.07
C GLY A 178 24.82 10.78 3.75
N ASP A 179 25.51 10.05 2.87
CA ASP A 179 25.87 10.53 1.53
C ASP A 179 24.62 10.81 0.70
N MET A 180 24.63 11.91 -0.06
CA MET A 180 23.58 12.18 -1.04
C MET A 180 23.79 11.32 -2.28
N LEU A 181 22.69 10.83 -2.85
CA LEU A 181 22.70 10.09 -4.10
C LEU A 181 22.00 10.87 -5.21
N THR A 182 22.44 10.64 -6.44
CA THR A 182 21.92 11.17 -7.71
C THR A 182 21.85 10.07 -8.76
N THR A 183 21.30 10.31 -9.95
CA THR A 183 21.38 9.37 -11.09
C THR A 183 22.82 9.11 -11.52
N SER A 184 23.07 7.93 -12.12
CA SER A 184 24.36 7.55 -12.69
C SER A 184 24.26 7.30 -14.20
N ALA A 185 25.41 7.26 -14.87
CA ALA A 185 25.50 6.84 -16.28
C ALA A 185 25.16 5.36 -16.48
N ARG A 186 25.13 4.56 -15.41
CA ARG A 186 24.70 3.17 -15.47
C ARG A 186 23.18 3.13 -15.41
N SER A 187 22.60 2.49 -16.44
CA SER A 187 21.15 2.39 -16.58
C SER A 187 20.47 1.97 -15.27
N GLY A 188 19.56 2.81 -14.78
CA GLY A 188 18.72 2.55 -13.61
C GLY A 188 19.44 2.59 -12.26
N HIS A 189 20.72 3.00 -12.20
CA HIS A 189 21.48 3.03 -10.95
C HIS A 189 21.65 4.46 -10.41
N GLY A 190 21.63 4.59 -9.10
CA GLY A 190 22.06 5.80 -8.40
C GLY A 190 23.55 5.75 -8.06
N GLN A 191 24.15 6.91 -7.84
CA GLN A 191 25.54 7.05 -7.40
C GLN A 191 25.69 8.17 -6.37
N ARG A 192 26.82 8.18 -5.66
CA ARG A 192 27.15 9.24 -4.71
C ARG A 192 27.30 10.58 -5.43
N VAL A 193 26.69 11.63 -4.88
CA VAL A 193 26.96 13.02 -5.29
C VAL A 193 28.41 13.38 -4.96
N THR A 194 29.17 13.75 -5.98
CA THR A 194 30.54 14.27 -5.85
C THR A 194 30.65 15.73 -6.24
N GLU A 195 29.71 16.22 -7.04
CA GLU A 195 29.61 17.61 -7.47
C GLU A 195 28.30 18.25 -6.97
N PRO A 196 28.35 19.17 -6.01
CA PRO A 196 27.13 19.77 -5.45
C PRO A 196 26.35 20.66 -6.44
N SER A 197 27.02 21.29 -7.42
CA SER A 197 26.37 22.22 -8.35
C SER A 197 25.37 21.55 -9.30
N PRO A 198 25.71 20.46 -10.02
CA PRO A 198 24.75 19.77 -10.88
C PRO A 198 23.75 18.90 -10.09
N ALA A 199 24.01 18.62 -8.81
CA ALA A 199 23.12 17.82 -7.98
C ALA A 199 21.79 18.50 -7.65
N PHE A 200 21.70 19.83 -7.78
CA PHE A 200 20.46 20.55 -7.55
C PHE A 200 19.38 20.10 -8.56
N GLY A 201 18.28 19.54 -8.06
CA GLY A 201 17.21 18.95 -8.87
C GLY A 201 17.45 17.51 -9.34
N ALA A 202 18.60 16.90 -9.03
CA ALA A 202 18.93 15.51 -9.39
C ALA A 202 19.14 14.58 -8.18
N ILE A 203 19.06 15.11 -6.96
CA ILE A 203 19.20 14.33 -5.73
C ILE A 203 17.97 13.45 -5.52
N ILE A 204 18.20 12.14 -5.37
CA ILE A 204 17.15 11.16 -5.05
C ILE A 204 16.95 10.97 -3.54
N GLY A 205 17.97 11.26 -2.74
CA GLY A 205 17.92 11.07 -1.30
C GLY A 205 19.28 10.90 -0.64
N LYS A 206 19.26 10.43 0.61
CA LYS A 206 20.45 10.15 1.42
C LYS A 206 20.57 8.66 1.75
N ALA A 207 21.77 8.12 1.63
CA ALA A 207 22.06 6.75 2.02
C ALA A 207 21.80 6.50 3.51
N LEU A 208 21.22 5.36 3.81
CA LEU A 208 21.02 4.79 5.15
C LEU A 208 21.93 3.58 5.39
N THR A 209 22.55 3.05 4.34
CA THR A 209 23.49 1.91 4.38
C THR A 209 24.68 2.19 3.49
N ASP A 210 25.80 1.52 3.77
CA ASP A 210 27.04 1.68 3.00
C ASP A 210 27.07 0.75 1.77
N LEU A 211 27.83 1.16 0.75
CA LEU A 211 28.31 0.30 -0.35
C LEU A 211 29.75 0.69 -0.68
N SER A 212 30.71 -0.15 -0.29
CA SER A 212 32.13 0.20 -0.35
C SER A 212 32.71 0.27 -1.77
N SER A 213 32.18 -0.54 -2.69
CA SER A 213 32.67 -0.67 -4.06
C SER A 213 31.70 -1.45 -4.94
N GLY A 214 31.75 -1.24 -6.25
CA GLY A 214 31.02 -2.04 -7.22
C GLY A 214 29.53 -1.73 -7.22
N ARG A 215 28.68 -2.72 -7.49
CA ARG A 215 27.23 -2.56 -7.63
C ARG A 215 26.49 -3.33 -6.55
N GLY A 216 25.40 -2.76 -6.06
CA GLY A 216 24.56 -3.42 -5.06
C GLY A 216 23.38 -2.58 -4.65
N MET A 217 22.62 -3.08 -3.69
CA MET A 217 21.48 -2.37 -3.12
C MET A 217 21.92 -1.47 -1.98
N VAL A 218 21.59 -0.18 -2.06
CA VAL A 218 21.75 0.79 -0.99
C VAL A 218 20.37 1.23 -0.51
N ARG A 219 20.11 1.18 0.78
CA ARG A 219 18.89 1.75 1.34
C ARG A 219 19.05 3.26 1.43
N ILE A 220 18.07 4.02 0.98
CA ILE A 220 18.06 5.48 1.10
C ILE A 220 16.82 5.97 1.82
N LEU A 221 16.91 7.17 2.39
CA LEU A 221 15.77 8.03 2.69
C LEU A 221 15.56 8.94 1.49
N VAL A 222 14.44 8.78 0.80
CA VAL A 222 14.05 9.65 -0.32
C VAL A 222 13.76 11.04 0.21
N THR A 223 14.34 12.05 -0.42
CA THR A 223 14.09 13.46 -0.11
C THR A 223 13.79 14.20 -1.41
N ALA A 224 12.64 14.86 -1.48
CA ALA A 224 12.35 15.78 -2.59
C ALA A 224 13.36 16.93 -2.56
N SER A 225 13.98 17.20 -3.69
CA SER A 225 15.08 18.17 -3.84
C SER A 225 14.71 19.26 -4.83
#